data_AF-X8DGR6-F1
#
_entry.id   AF-X8DGR6-F1
#
_cell.length_a   1.000
_cell.length_b   1.000
_cell.length_c   1.000
_cell.angle_alpha   90.00
_cell.angle_beta   90.00
_cell.angle_gamma   90.00
#
_symmetry.space_group_name_H-M   'P 1'
#
loop_
_entity.id
_entity.type
_entity.pdbx_description
1 polymer ?
#
loop_
_entity_poly.entity_id
_entity_poly.type
_entity_poly.pdbx_seq_one_letter_code
_entity_poly.pdbx_strand_id
1 'polypeptide(L)'
;MRTFTVGDATVTQLTELDVWLIKPHHWYPALSDEQLVFAQANYAPSAVSDDGSELIFAIHNYVIELADTIIVVDTCSGNHKNRPLFADLHMLNTDYLTRLEQSGYSPEAVDIVVNTHLHLDHCGWNTRLVEGTWRPTFPAATYLFHHTELKYIRASGNQHPLISGRTTAAGSTRTASCPFWNTRRTVS
;
A
#
# COMPACT_ATOMS: atom_id res chain seq x y z
N MET A 1 11.19 5.85 -10.33
CA MET A 1 10.11 6.68 -10.92
C MET A 1 10.09 6.44 -12.42
N ARG A 2 8.90 6.19 -13.00
CA ARG A 2 8.72 5.99 -14.43
C ARG A 2 7.45 6.71 -14.88
N THR A 3 7.56 7.58 -15.87
CA THR A 3 6.43 8.32 -16.44
C THR A 3 6.18 7.89 -17.89
N PHE A 4 4.93 7.71 -18.25
CA PHE A 4 4.49 7.34 -19.60
C PHE A 4 3.08 7.88 -19.87
N THR A 5 2.65 7.86 -21.13
CA THR A 5 1.33 8.34 -21.54
C THR A 5 0.41 7.20 -21.97
N VAL A 6 -0.88 7.35 -21.70
CA VAL A 6 -1.95 6.45 -22.17
C VAL A 6 -3.10 7.32 -22.67
N GLY A 7 -3.21 7.49 -23.99
CA GLY A 7 -4.11 8.49 -24.56
C GLY A 7 -3.74 9.88 -24.04
N ASP A 8 -4.72 10.59 -23.49
CA ASP A 8 -4.54 11.95 -22.93
C ASP A 8 -4.06 11.93 -21.46
N ALA A 9 -3.88 10.75 -20.86
CA ALA A 9 -3.42 10.63 -19.49
C ALA A 9 -1.89 10.56 -19.41
N THR A 10 -1.30 11.30 -18.47
CA THR A 10 0.09 11.08 -18.02
C THR A 10 0.07 10.21 -16.77
N VAL A 11 0.82 9.11 -16.79
CA VAL A 11 0.89 8.15 -15.69
C VAL A 11 2.31 8.13 -15.14
N THR A 12 2.46 8.42 -13.85
CA THR A 12 3.72 8.36 -13.12
C THR A 12 3.66 7.25 -12.07
N GLN A 13 4.51 6.23 -12.23
CA GLN A 13 4.70 5.20 -11.21
C GLN A 13 5.68 5.69 -10.14
N LEU A 14 5.23 5.67 -8.88
CA LEU A 14 6.04 5.97 -7.70
C LEU A 14 6.20 4.72 -6.84
N THR A 15 7.44 4.27 -6.71
CA THR A 15 7.77 3.16 -5.84
C THR A 15 7.95 3.67 -4.41
N GLU A 16 7.40 2.97 -3.42
CA GLU A 16 7.78 3.15 -2.01
C GLU A 16 8.92 2.21 -1.65
N LEU A 17 8.77 0.91 -1.93
CA LEU A 17 9.78 -0.12 -1.71
C LEU A 17 10.13 -0.80 -3.03
N ASP A 18 11.38 -0.65 -3.49
CA ASP A 18 11.82 -1.27 -4.74
C ASP A 18 12.13 -2.78 -4.60
N VAL A 19 12.37 -3.24 -3.36
CA VAL A 19 12.62 -4.65 -3.04
C VAL A 19 11.89 -5.02 -1.76
N TRP A 20 11.04 -6.04 -1.85
CA TRP A 20 10.38 -6.73 -0.75
C TRP A 20 10.51 -8.23 -0.96
N LEU A 21 11.36 -8.86 -0.15
CA LEU A 21 11.73 -10.27 -0.29
C LEU A 21 10.76 -11.16 0.50
N ILE A 22 10.23 -12.16 -0.17
CA ILE A 22 9.26 -13.10 0.40
C ILE A 22 9.67 -14.53 0.12
N LYS A 23 9.79 -15.33 1.18
CA LYS A 23 10.01 -16.76 1.04
C LYS A 23 8.87 -17.39 0.26
N PRO A 24 9.12 -18.13 -0.84
CA PRO A 24 8.06 -18.64 -1.71
C PRO A 24 6.94 -19.37 -0.97
N HIS A 25 7.28 -20.30 -0.07
CA HIS A 25 6.31 -21.08 0.68
C HIS A 25 5.59 -20.34 1.81
N HIS A 26 6.03 -19.14 2.19
CA HIS A 26 5.27 -18.32 3.16
C HIS A 26 3.95 -17.83 2.57
N TRP A 27 3.94 -17.44 1.29
CA TRP A 27 2.75 -16.93 0.62
C TRP A 27 2.11 -17.95 -0.32
N TYR A 28 2.91 -18.84 -0.90
CA TYR A 28 2.47 -19.91 -1.79
C TYR A 28 2.79 -21.27 -1.16
N PRO A 29 2.11 -21.67 -0.07
CA PRO A 29 2.42 -22.91 0.64
C PRO A 29 2.20 -24.18 -0.21
N ALA A 30 1.41 -24.07 -1.29
CA ALA A 30 1.17 -25.14 -2.25
C ALA A 30 2.12 -25.14 -3.46
N LEU A 31 3.10 -24.23 -3.50
CA LEU A 31 4.11 -24.20 -4.55
C LEU A 31 4.93 -25.49 -4.52
N SER A 32 5.05 -26.16 -5.67
CA SER A 32 5.90 -27.35 -5.82
C SER A 32 7.35 -26.99 -6.15
N ASP A 33 8.28 -27.89 -5.84
CA ASP A 33 9.71 -27.70 -6.18
C ASP A 33 9.92 -27.51 -7.69
N GLU A 34 9.17 -28.22 -8.54
CA GLU A 34 9.24 -28.05 -10.00
C GLU A 34 8.83 -26.63 -10.43
N GLN A 35 7.76 -26.08 -9.84
CA GLN A 35 7.34 -24.71 -10.11
C GLN A 35 8.35 -23.69 -9.61
N LEU A 36 9.02 -23.96 -8.48
CA LEU A 36 10.06 -23.07 -7.95
C LEU A 36 11.30 -23.09 -8.84
N VAL A 37 11.75 -24.27 -9.30
CA VAL A 37 12.83 -24.40 -10.29
C VAL A 37 12.48 -23.71 -11.59
N PHE A 38 11.25 -23.88 -12.09
CA PHE A 38 10.76 -23.17 -13.26
C PHE A 38 10.79 -21.65 -13.06
N ALA A 39 10.30 -21.16 -11.93
CA ALA A 39 10.27 -19.73 -11.63
C ALA A 39 11.68 -19.14 -11.54
N GLN A 40 12.60 -19.82 -10.85
CA GLN A 40 14.01 -19.42 -10.78
C GLN A 40 14.64 -19.34 -12.17
N ALA A 41 14.49 -20.38 -12.99
CA ALA A 41 15.10 -20.45 -14.31
C ALA A 41 14.61 -19.36 -15.29
N ASN A 42 13.36 -18.88 -15.13
CA ASN A 42 12.76 -17.93 -16.06
C ASN A 42 12.75 -16.49 -15.56
N TYR A 43 12.79 -16.27 -14.24
CA TYR A 43 12.55 -14.94 -13.66
C TYR A 43 13.67 -14.42 -12.75
N ALA A 44 14.69 -15.22 -12.44
CA ALA A 44 15.85 -14.71 -11.71
C ALA A 44 16.75 -13.82 -12.58
N PRO A 45 17.39 -12.77 -12.03
CA PRO A 45 17.29 -12.27 -10.65
C PRO A 45 16.17 -11.23 -10.42
N SER A 46 15.20 -11.12 -11.35
CA SER A 46 14.28 -9.99 -11.40
C SER A 46 13.04 -10.13 -10.52
N ALA A 47 12.40 -11.30 -10.50
CA ALA A 47 11.22 -11.60 -9.67
C ALA A 47 11.48 -12.76 -8.69
N VAL A 48 12.63 -13.42 -8.81
CA VAL A 48 13.12 -14.49 -7.95
C VAL A 48 14.59 -14.22 -7.70
N SER A 49 15.11 -14.46 -6.50
CA SER A 49 16.54 -14.33 -6.20
C SER A 49 17.37 -15.31 -7.03
N ASP A 50 18.66 -15.01 -7.22
CA ASP A 50 19.59 -15.86 -7.97
C ASP A 50 19.58 -17.32 -7.49
N ASP A 51 19.49 -17.53 -6.17
CA ASP A 51 19.46 -18.84 -5.53
C ASP A 51 18.06 -19.45 -5.39
N GLY A 52 17.01 -18.79 -5.87
CA GLY A 52 15.63 -19.26 -5.78
C GLY A 52 15.00 -19.17 -4.38
N SER A 53 15.72 -18.63 -3.39
CA SER A 53 15.28 -18.62 -1.99
C SER A 53 14.20 -17.59 -1.67
N GLU A 54 14.10 -16.51 -2.45
CA GLU A 54 13.18 -15.40 -2.22
C GLU A 54 12.45 -15.01 -3.52
N LEU A 55 11.17 -14.69 -3.40
CA LEU A 55 10.41 -13.94 -4.40
C LEU A 55 10.65 -12.45 -4.19
N ILE A 56 10.83 -11.71 -5.27
CA ILE A 56 11.17 -10.28 -5.25
C ILE A 56 9.93 -9.49 -5.67
N PHE A 57 9.33 -8.77 -4.72
CA PHE A 57 8.23 -7.85 -4.97
C PHE A 57 8.70 -6.40 -4.86
N ALA A 58 7.88 -5.49 -5.40
CA ALA A 58 7.99 -4.07 -5.17
C ALA A 58 6.62 -3.53 -4.73
N ILE A 59 6.63 -2.46 -3.93
CA ILE A 59 5.41 -1.73 -3.54
C ILE A 59 5.47 -0.37 -4.21
N HIS A 60 4.61 -0.14 -5.19
CA HIS A 60 4.48 1.13 -5.89
C HIS A 60 3.01 1.47 -6.11
N ASN A 61 2.76 2.74 -6.39
CA ASN A 61 1.47 3.23 -6.80
C ASN A 61 1.58 4.03 -8.10
N TYR A 62 0.45 4.55 -8.56
CA TYR A 62 0.38 5.36 -9.77
C TYR A 62 -0.28 6.70 -9.47
N VAL A 63 0.36 7.78 -9.92
CA VAL A 63 -0.27 9.09 -10.05
C VAL A 63 -0.67 9.25 -11.51
N ILE A 64 -1.91 9.60 -11.76
CA ILE A 64 -2.49 9.79 -13.09
C ILE A 64 -2.98 11.22 -13.19
N GLU A 65 -2.41 11.95 -14.13
CA GLU A 65 -2.92 13.25 -14.56
C GLU A 65 -3.81 13.04 -15.79
N LEU A 66 -5.04 13.51 -15.70
CA LEU A 66 -5.99 13.49 -16.82
C LEU A 66 -6.71 14.83 -16.86
N ALA A 67 -6.44 15.62 -17.91
CA ALA A 67 -6.79 17.04 -17.94
C ALA A 67 -6.31 17.75 -16.66
N ASP A 68 -7.18 18.46 -15.95
CA ASP A 68 -6.84 19.18 -14.72
C ASP A 68 -7.06 18.32 -13.45
N THR A 69 -7.23 17.00 -13.58
CA THR A 69 -7.49 16.10 -12.45
C THR A 69 -6.27 15.23 -12.12
N ILE A 70 -5.88 15.23 -10.84
CA ILE A 70 -4.81 14.38 -10.30
C ILE A 70 -5.42 13.24 -9.50
N ILE A 71 -5.17 12.01 -9.97
CA ILE A 71 -5.69 10.77 -9.40
C ILE A 71 -4.52 9.96 -8.86
N VAL A 72 -4.64 9.45 -7.63
CA VAL A 72 -3.70 8.50 -7.05
C VAL A 72 -4.36 7.12 -6.96
N VAL A 73 -3.80 6.12 -7.60
CA VAL A 73 -4.25 4.72 -7.53
C VAL A 73 -3.36 3.97 -6.57
N ASP A 74 -3.93 3.57 -5.43
CA ASP A 74 -3.26 3.06 -4.23
C ASP A 74 -2.24 4.03 -3.62
N THR A 75 -1.87 3.78 -2.37
CA THR A 75 -1.05 4.68 -1.54
C THR A 75 0.03 3.91 -0.79
N CYS A 76 0.46 2.76 -1.30
CA CYS A 76 1.55 1.97 -0.75
C CYS A 76 1.35 1.61 0.76
N SER A 77 2.45 1.38 1.48
CA SER A 77 2.48 0.87 2.85
C SER A 77 2.48 1.93 3.95
N GLY A 78 3.03 3.12 3.74
CA GLY A 78 2.90 4.22 4.70
C GLY A 78 3.80 4.12 5.93
N ASN A 79 4.33 5.27 6.36
CA ASN A 79 5.21 5.34 7.53
C ASN A 79 4.49 5.23 8.87
N HIS A 80 5.23 4.84 9.90
CA HIS A 80 4.86 4.85 11.33
C HIS A 80 3.68 3.95 11.71
N LYS A 81 3.31 3.00 10.85
CA LYS A 81 2.19 2.08 11.10
C LYS A 81 2.63 0.98 12.05
N ASN A 82 1.94 0.85 13.18
CA ASN A 82 2.20 -0.20 14.16
C ASN A 82 1.65 -1.56 13.67
N ARG A 83 2.48 -2.32 12.94
CA ARG A 83 2.16 -3.64 12.36
C ARG A 83 3.08 -4.76 12.84
N PRO A 84 3.11 -5.12 14.13
CA PRO A 84 4.15 -6.00 14.68
C PRO A 84 4.15 -7.43 14.11
N LEU A 85 3.05 -7.85 13.46
CA LEU A 85 2.97 -9.14 12.75
C LEU A 85 3.43 -9.09 11.29
N PHE A 86 3.75 -7.90 10.77
CA PHE A 86 4.29 -7.70 9.42
C PHE A 86 5.59 -6.91 9.55
N ALA A 87 6.64 -7.58 10.00
CA ALA A 87 7.92 -6.95 10.34
C ALA A 87 8.45 -6.07 9.19
N ASP A 88 8.34 -6.53 7.94
CA ASP A 88 8.83 -5.82 6.76
C ASP A 88 8.14 -4.48 6.52
N LEU A 89 6.90 -4.32 7.01
CA LEU A 89 6.06 -3.14 6.80
C LEU A 89 5.68 -2.47 8.14
N HIS A 90 6.35 -2.86 9.22
CA HIS A 90 6.18 -2.33 10.57
C HIS A 90 7.01 -1.06 10.75
N MET A 91 6.38 0.00 11.25
CA MET A 91 7.07 1.25 11.62
C MET A 91 7.99 1.79 10.52
N LEU A 92 7.57 1.65 9.26
CA LEU A 92 8.29 2.16 8.10
C LEU A 92 8.63 3.65 8.26
N ASN A 93 9.75 4.04 7.67
CA ASN A 93 10.20 5.42 7.56
C ASN A 93 10.86 5.65 6.18
N THR A 94 10.05 5.56 5.13
CA THR A 94 10.44 5.77 3.73
C THR A 94 10.39 7.26 3.36
N ASP A 95 11.02 7.62 2.26
CA ASP A 95 11.04 8.96 1.65
C ASP A 95 9.89 9.19 0.63
N TYR A 96 8.83 8.37 0.67
CA TYR A 96 7.76 8.38 -0.34
C TYR A 96 7.16 9.77 -0.61
N LEU A 97 6.84 10.55 0.43
CA LEU A 97 6.27 11.90 0.24
C LEU A 97 7.26 12.87 -0.41
N THR A 98 8.55 12.77 -0.09
CA THR A 98 9.60 13.53 -0.75
C THR A 98 9.66 13.18 -2.23
N ARG A 99 9.59 11.89 -2.58
CA ARG A 99 9.57 11.43 -3.97
C ARG A 99 8.31 11.87 -4.72
N LEU A 100 7.15 11.89 -4.06
CA LEU A 100 5.91 12.43 -4.63
C LEU A 100 6.08 13.91 -5.01
N GLU A 101 6.60 14.73 -4.10
CA GLU A 101 6.87 16.16 -4.34
C GLU A 101 7.90 16.38 -5.45
N GLN A 102 8.99 15.61 -5.44
CA GLN A 102 10.01 15.64 -6.50
C GLN A 102 9.47 15.24 -7.88
N SER A 103 8.35 14.50 -7.91
CA SER A 103 7.66 14.11 -9.14
C SER A 103 6.67 15.16 -9.63
N GLY A 104 6.56 16.31 -8.94
CA GLY A 104 5.71 17.42 -9.32
C GLY A 104 4.34 17.44 -8.65
N TYR A 105 4.06 16.52 -7.72
CA TYR A 105 2.76 16.40 -7.06
C TYR A 105 2.86 16.75 -5.58
N SER A 106 2.06 17.70 -5.11
CA SER A 106 1.84 17.88 -3.68
C SER A 106 0.65 17.02 -3.22
N PRO A 107 0.65 16.49 -1.99
CA PRO A 107 -0.50 15.78 -1.46
C PRO A 107 -1.81 16.60 -1.49
N GLU A 108 -1.70 17.92 -1.36
CA GLU A 108 -2.84 18.86 -1.36
C GLU A 108 -3.47 19.06 -2.74
N ALA A 109 -2.73 18.76 -3.82
CA ALA A 109 -3.21 18.90 -5.20
C ALA A 109 -3.97 17.66 -5.72
N VAL A 110 -3.96 16.54 -4.97
CA VAL A 110 -4.63 15.31 -5.40
C VAL A 110 -6.14 15.44 -5.22
N ASP A 111 -6.88 15.21 -6.30
CA ASP A 111 -8.34 15.31 -6.34
C ASP A 111 -9.04 14.00 -5.96
N ILE A 112 -8.44 12.87 -6.35
CA ILE A 112 -9.05 11.55 -6.19
C ILE A 112 -7.99 10.56 -5.70
N VAL A 113 -8.32 9.76 -4.70
CA VAL A 113 -7.56 8.57 -4.33
C VAL A 113 -8.44 7.35 -4.60
N VAL A 114 -7.97 6.41 -5.42
CA VAL A 114 -8.66 5.15 -5.69
C VAL A 114 -7.86 4.03 -5.05
N ASN A 115 -8.47 3.28 -4.14
CA ASN A 115 -7.85 2.06 -3.63
C ASN A 115 -8.40 0.84 -4.38
N THR A 116 -7.50 0.03 -4.93
CA THR A 116 -7.86 -1.24 -5.60
C THR A 116 -8.47 -2.22 -4.59
N HIS A 117 -7.88 -2.27 -3.40
CA HIS A 117 -8.36 -2.95 -2.20
C HIS A 117 -7.69 -2.33 -0.97
N LEU A 118 -7.99 -2.84 0.22
CA LEU A 118 -7.61 -2.18 1.47
C LEU A 118 -6.64 -3.01 2.32
N HIS A 119 -5.71 -3.69 1.64
CA HIS A 119 -4.53 -4.25 2.29
C HIS A 119 -3.52 -3.16 2.69
N LEU A 120 -2.68 -3.53 3.65
CA LEU A 120 -1.72 -2.65 4.30
C LEU A 120 -0.70 -2.00 3.36
N ASP A 121 -0.42 -2.63 2.22
CA ASP A 121 0.51 -2.23 1.17
C ASP A 121 -0.17 -1.41 0.05
N HIS A 122 -1.47 -1.19 0.15
CA HIS A 122 -2.24 -0.39 -0.80
C HIS A 122 -2.88 0.85 -0.15
N CYS A 123 -3.17 0.81 1.15
CA CYS A 123 -3.89 1.89 1.84
C CYS A 123 -3.08 2.61 2.92
N GLY A 124 -1.78 2.35 2.98
CA GLY A 124 -0.87 2.83 4.02
C GLY A 124 -0.75 4.34 4.08
N TRP A 125 -0.38 4.98 2.97
CA TRP A 125 -0.35 6.45 2.86
C TRP A 125 -1.74 7.07 2.66
N ASN A 126 -2.86 6.36 2.87
CA ASN A 126 -4.15 7.06 3.01
C ASN A 126 -4.11 8.03 4.18
N THR A 127 -3.33 7.71 5.22
CA THR A 127 -3.09 8.59 6.37
C THR A 127 -1.61 8.69 6.73
N ARG A 128 -1.18 9.89 7.15
CA ARG A 128 0.15 10.16 7.71
C ARG A 128 0.04 10.64 9.16
N LEU A 129 1.06 10.38 9.95
CA LEU A 129 1.13 10.84 11.34
C LEU A 129 1.65 12.28 11.36
N VAL A 130 0.83 13.21 11.86
CA VAL A 130 1.17 14.63 12.01
C VAL A 130 0.92 15.01 13.46
N GLU A 131 1.97 15.40 14.19
CA GLU A 131 1.87 15.82 15.59
C GLU A 131 1.14 14.79 16.47
N GLY A 132 1.48 13.51 16.28
CA GLY A 132 0.87 12.39 17.02
C GLY A 132 -0.57 12.04 16.61
N THR A 133 -1.12 12.71 15.59
CA THR A 133 -2.47 12.45 15.08
C THR A 133 -2.43 11.95 13.64
N TRP A 134 -3.14 10.86 13.36
CA TRP A 134 -3.31 10.38 11.99
C TRP A 134 -4.22 11.33 11.21
N ARG A 135 -3.70 11.90 10.13
CA ARG A 135 -4.41 12.81 9.22
C ARG A 135 -4.46 12.22 7.82
N PRO A 136 -5.47 12.57 7.00
CA PRO A 136 -5.44 12.33 5.56
C PRO A 136 -4.10 12.78 4.97
N THR A 137 -3.46 11.93 4.17
CA THR A 137 -2.27 12.36 3.42
C THR A 137 -2.68 13.32 2.30
N PHE A 138 -3.79 13.04 1.63
CA PHE A 138 -4.33 13.82 0.52
C PHE A 138 -5.61 14.54 0.98
N PRO A 139 -5.50 15.70 1.65
CA PRO A 139 -6.61 16.29 2.40
C PRO A 139 -7.76 16.82 1.54
N ALA A 140 -7.49 17.20 0.28
CA ALA A 140 -8.50 17.67 -0.66
C ALA A 140 -9.19 16.52 -1.43
N ALA A 141 -8.59 15.33 -1.41
CA ALA A 141 -9.02 14.23 -2.28
C ALA A 141 -10.35 13.60 -1.83
N THR A 142 -11.14 13.16 -2.82
CA THR A 142 -12.19 12.17 -2.59
C THR A 142 -11.60 10.78 -2.65
N TYR A 143 -11.80 9.98 -1.59
CA TYR A 143 -11.28 8.62 -1.51
C TYR A 143 -12.35 7.62 -1.95
N LEU A 144 -12.01 6.80 -2.93
CA LEU A 144 -12.88 5.80 -3.54
C LEU A 144 -12.44 4.40 -3.11
N PHE A 145 -13.39 3.64 -2.59
CA PHE A 145 -13.21 2.26 -2.15
C PHE A 145 -14.35 1.41 -2.68
N HIS A 146 -14.08 0.15 -3.00
CA HIS A 146 -15.15 -0.79 -3.29
C HIS A 146 -16.01 -1.02 -2.04
N HIS A 147 -17.34 -0.93 -2.17
CA HIS A 147 -18.25 -1.03 -1.04
C HIS A 147 -18.10 -2.35 -0.25
N THR A 148 -17.92 -3.47 -0.94
CA THR A 148 -17.74 -4.79 -0.29
C THR A 148 -16.48 -4.83 0.56
N GLU A 149 -15.39 -4.22 0.09
CA GLU A 149 -14.12 -4.17 0.80
C GLU A 149 -14.26 -3.34 2.08
N LEU A 150 -14.89 -2.15 1.96
CA LEU A 150 -15.13 -1.30 3.11
C LEU A 150 -16.05 -1.97 4.14
N LYS A 151 -17.09 -2.67 3.68
CA LYS A 151 -17.98 -3.44 4.57
C LYS A 151 -17.21 -4.55 5.29
N TYR A 152 -16.37 -5.28 4.56
CA TYR A 152 -15.55 -6.35 5.13
C TYR A 152 -14.60 -5.83 6.22
N ILE A 153 -13.88 -4.74 5.94
CA ILE A 153 -12.96 -4.13 6.89
C ILE A 153 -13.66 -3.60 8.13
N ARG A 154 -14.79 -2.91 7.96
CA ARG A 154 -15.59 -2.42 9.10
C ARG A 154 -16.13 -3.56 9.96
N ALA A 155 -16.59 -4.64 9.32
CA ALA A 155 -17.11 -5.82 10.04
C ALA A 155 -16.01 -6.60 10.76
N SER A 156 -14.80 -6.61 10.21
CA SER A 156 -13.66 -7.33 10.79
C SER A 156 -13.05 -6.65 12.01
N GLY A 157 -13.43 -5.38 12.30
CA GLY A 157 -12.89 -4.59 13.41
C GLY A 157 -11.35 -4.47 13.40
N ASN A 158 -10.76 -4.04 14.52
CA ASN A 158 -9.30 -4.11 14.77
C ASN A 158 -8.82 -5.55 15.04
N GLN A 159 -9.42 -6.56 14.42
CA GLN A 159 -9.05 -7.96 14.60
C GLN A 159 -8.66 -8.66 13.30
N HIS A 160 -8.76 -7.97 12.16
CA HIS A 160 -8.39 -8.59 10.89
C HIS A 160 -6.87 -8.70 10.77
N PRO A 161 -6.28 -9.89 10.52
CA PRO A 161 -4.84 -10.02 10.34
C PRO A 161 -4.29 -9.15 9.20
N LEU A 162 -5.10 -8.76 8.22
CA LEU A 162 -4.69 -7.85 7.14
C LEU A 162 -4.61 -6.36 7.54
N ILE A 163 -5.06 -6.01 8.76
CA ILE A 163 -5.23 -4.63 9.24
C ILE A 163 -4.60 -4.42 10.62
N SER A 164 -4.67 -5.44 11.48
CA SER A 164 -4.17 -5.42 12.85
C SER A 164 -3.41 -6.71 13.14
N GLY A 165 -2.18 -6.56 13.62
CA GLY A 165 -1.52 -7.66 14.29
C GLY A 165 -2.38 -8.16 15.46
N ARG A 166 -2.71 -9.45 15.47
CA ARG A 166 -3.51 -10.12 16.51
C ARG A 166 -2.96 -9.73 17.90
N THR A 167 -3.74 -8.98 18.68
CA THR A 167 -3.36 -8.56 20.04
C THR A 167 -3.90 -9.58 21.04
N THR A 168 -3.02 -10.27 21.77
CA THR A 168 -3.42 -10.98 23.00
C THR A 168 -3.46 -10.00 24.17
N ALA A 169 -4.39 -10.27 25.09
CA ALA A 169 -4.95 -9.37 26.09
C ALA A 169 -3.98 -8.55 26.97
N ALA A 170 -4.56 -7.46 27.49
CA ALA A 170 -4.15 -6.59 28.60
C ALA A 170 -3.17 -5.44 28.26
N GLY A 171 -3.74 -4.24 28.13
CA GLY A 171 -2.99 -2.98 28.16
C GLY A 171 -3.62 -1.93 27.26
N SER A 172 -4.23 -0.90 27.84
CA SER A 172 -4.81 0.22 27.11
C SER A 172 -3.75 0.96 26.28
N THR A 173 -3.65 0.64 25.01
CA THR A 173 -3.00 1.49 24.00
C THR A 173 -4.01 1.66 22.88
N ARG A 174 -4.23 2.92 22.48
CA ARG A 174 -5.09 3.25 21.34
C ARG A 174 -4.46 2.61 20.11
N THR A 175 -4.94 1.42 19.76
CA THR A 175 -4.48 0.68 18.59
C THR A 175 -4.77 1.51 17.36
N ALA A 176 -3.78 1.61 16.48
CA ALA A 176 -3.82 2.39 15.26
C ALA A 176 -4.81 1.79 14.24
N SER A 177 -6.11 1.86 14.55
CA SER A 177 -7.14 1.85 13.53
C SER A 177 -6.91 3.05 12.64
N CYS A 178 -6.79 2.85 11.32
CA CYS A 178 -6.80 3.94 10.35
C CYS A 178 -8.10 4.75 10.60
N PRO A 179 -8.05 5.99 11.13
CA PRO A 179 -9.25 6.72 11.54
C PRO A 179 -10.14 7.14 10.37
N PHE A 180 -9.70 6.84 9.15
CA PHE A 180 -10.20 7.33 7.89
C PHE A 180 -11.55 6.73 7.47
N TRP A 181 -11.91 5.55 7.99
CA TRP A 181 -13.10 4.83 7.52
C TRP A 181 -14.43 5.52 7.81
N ASN A 182 -14.45 6.63 8.56
CA ASN A 182 -15.66 7.38 8.89
C ASN A 182 -15.88 8.63 8.02
N THR A 183 -14.98 8.98 7.09
CA THR A 183 -15.10 10.21 6.29
C THR A 183 -15.39 9.96 4.80
N ARG A 184 -16.68 10.16 4.47
CA ARG A 184 -17.35 10.53 3.20
C ARG A 184 -17.01 9.79 1.86
N ARG A 185 -18.13 9.30 1.29
CA ARG A 185 -18.44 8.81 -0.07
C ARG A 185 -17.83 7.46 -0.49
N THR A 186 -18.58 6.41 -0.17
CA THR A 186 -18.58 5.14 -0.93
C THR A 186 -19.19 5.37 -2.31
N VAL A 187 -18.54 4.89 -3.37
CA VAL A 187 -19.20 4.71 -4.67
C VAL A 187 -19.75 3.28 -4.69
N SER A 188 -21.02 3.17 -5.07
CA SER A 188 -21.84 1.96 -5.04
C SER A 188 -21.29 0.84 -5.89
#